data_AF-A0A7X2G572-F1
#
_entry.id   AF-A0A7X2G572-F1
#
_cell.length_a   1.000
_cell.length_b   1.000
_cell.length_c   1.000
_cell.angle_alpha   90.00
_cell.angle_beta   90.00
_cell.angle_gamma   90.00
#
_symmetry.space_group_name_H-M   'P 1'
#
loop_
_entity.id
_entity.type
_entity.pdbx_description
1 polymer ?
#
loop_
_entity_poly.entity_id
_entity_poly.type
_entity_poly.pdbx_seq_one_letter_code
_entity_poly.pdbx_strand_id
1 'polypeptide(L)'
;MKKCPYCNTLNPDDAEVCENCGKPLKGQMLALVCPNCGKVNALGSRECSVCHTKLSQSNHQLVSREITPRKNNKRWEYIALIAFGLSIALFTYLGGRYTRSTFIPGKIEALEFKYYDECHHLIRSDYYVVRSTGNLSQTRFKVAYIGRNSEGKNQLRLATTKSVKRLYRENKHYIYDTKNQDMIISGPHKVIIKGGAKMIATKFGNSNKVTPRFKPYRCKMIGNKRADSVKIYILNIVDKA
;
A
#
# COMPACT_ATOMS: atom_id res chain seq x y z
N MET A 1 -41.05 30.16 29.75
CA MET A 1 -42.53 30.15 29.89
C MET A 1 -43.14 29.43 28.71
N LYS A 2 -44.12 28.55 28.93
CA LYS A 2 -44.83 27.81 27.87
C LYS A 2 -46.26 28.30 27.70
N LYS A 3 -46.68 28.48 26.46
CA LYS A 3 -48.03 28.95 26.11
C LYS A 3 -48.99 27.75 26.04
N CYS A 4 -50.11 27.82 26.76
CA CYS A 4 -51.16 26.82 26.68
C CYS A 4 -51.73 26.78 25.26
N PRO A 5 -51.75 25.61 24.59
CA PRO A 5 -52.18 25.54 23.21
C PRO A 5 -53.70 25.63 23.05
N TYR A 6 -54.47 25.57 24.14
CA TYR A 6 -55.93 25.60 24.12
C TYR A 6 -56.53 26.97 24.43
N CYS A 7 -55.93 27.71 25.36
CA CYS A 7 -56.44 29.02 25.79
C CYS A 7 -55.41 30.15 25.68
N ASN A 8 -54.22 29.88 25.14
CA ASN A 8 -53.14 30.84 24.92
C ASN A 8 -52.53 31.48 26.20
N THR A 9 -52.91 31.05 27.40
CA THR A 9 -52.30 31.50 28.67
C THR A 9 -50.83 31.13 28.75
N LEU A 10 -49.97 32.03 29.22
CA LEU A 10 -48.57 31.76 29.51
C LEU A 10 -48.45 31.06 30.87
N ASN A 11 -47.78 29.92 30.92
CA ASN A 11 -47.57 29.12 32.11
C ASN A 11 -46.07 28.96 32.40
N PRO A 12 -45.67 28.65 33.64
CA PRO A 12 -44.31 28.23 33.99
C PRO A 12 -43.81 27.06 33.12
N ASP A 13 -42.51 26.95 32.87
CA ASP A 13 -41.95 25.91 31.98
C ASP A 13 -42.16 24.49 32.51
N ASP A 14 -42.28 24.34 33.83
CA ASP A 14 -42.53 23.11 34.57
C ASP A 14 -44.02 22.77 34.76
N ALA A 15 -44.96 23.70 34.53
CA ALA A 15 -46.39 23.49 34.80
C ALA A 15 -47.00 22.30 34.03
N GLU A 16 -47.47 21.24 34.68
CA GLU A 16 -48.01 20.08 33.96
C GLU A 16 -49.41 20.31 33.36
N VAL A 17 -50.13 21.31 33.87
CA VAL A 17 -51.51 21.66 33.51
C VAL A 17 -51.60 23.18 33.36
N CYS A 18 -52.47 23.66 32.47
CA CYS A 18 -52.70 25.08 32.33
C CYS A 18 -53.45 25.66 33.53
N GLU A 19 -52.90 26.70 34.14
CA GLU A 19 -53.48 27.40 35.29
C GLU A 19 -54.86 28.02 35.00
N ASN A 20 -55.13 28.36 33.73
CA ASN A 20 -56.37 29.02 33.34
C ASN A 20 -57.46 28.02 32.89
N CYS A 21 -57.11 27.00 32.09
CA CYS A 21 -58.12 26.12 31.47
C CYS A 21 -58.07 24.66 31.93
N GLY A 22 -57.17 24.29 32.85
CA GLY A 22 -57.10 22.93 33.42
C GLY A 22 -56.69 21.83 32.44
N LYS A 23 -56.27 22.15 31.21
CA LYS A 23 -55.85 21.16 30.21
C LYS A 23 -54.37 20.80 30.37
N PRO A 24 -53.97 19.55 30.09
CA PRO A 24 -52.59 19.11 30.26
C PRO A 24 -51.64 19.84 29.29
N LEU A 25 -50.48 20.24 29.79
CA LEU A 25 -49.39 20.86 29.05
C LEU A 25 -48.25 19.88 28.74
N LYS A 26 -48.27 18.69 29.35
CA LYS A 26 -47.22 17.67 29.19
C LYS A 26 -47.45 16.85 27.91
N GLY A 27 -46.42 16.73 27.08
CA GLY A 27 -46.40 15.81 25.94
C GLY A 27 -47.02 16.30 24.64
N GLN A 28 -47.72 17.44 24.61
CA GLN A 28 -48.31 18.00 23.39
C GLN A 28 -47.75 19.40 23.11
N MET A 29 -47.33 19.64 21.87
CA MET A 29 -46.90 20.96 21.40
C MET A 29 -47.72 21.39 20.19
N LEU A 30 -48.05 22.68 20.13
CA LEU A 30 -48.66 23.27 18.95
C LEU A 30 -47.57 23.44 17.88
N ALA A 31 -47.78 22.84 16.71
CA ALA A 31 -46.85 22.92 15.59
C ALA A 31 -47.60 23.04 14.26
N LEU A 32 -46.89 23.43 13.19
CA LEU A 32 -47.44 23.44 11.83
C LEU A 32 -47.20 22.08 11.17
N VAL A 33 -48.26 21.32 10.89
CA VAL A 33 -48.14 20.05 10.16
C VAL A 33 -48.36 20.31 8.68
N CYS A 34 -47.40 19.93 7.84
CA CYS A 34 -47.48 20.18 6.41
C CYS A 34 -48.62 19.34 5.79
N PRO A 35 -49.60 19.94 5.08
CA PRO A 35 -50.71 19.20 4.50
C PRO A 35 -50.29 18.31 3.34
N ASN A 36 -49.15 18.59 2.70
CA ASN A 36 -48.65 17.82 1.56
C ASN A 36 -47.82 16.59 1.99
N CYS A 37 -46.98 16.70 3.02
CA CYS A 37 -46.03 15.63 3.39
C CYS A 37 -46.08 15.18 4.86
N GLY A 38 -46.97 15.75 5.68
CA GLY A 38 -47.11 15.40 7.09
C GLY A 38 -45.95 15.84 8.00
N LYS A 39 -44.90 16.47 7.47
CA LYS A 39 -43.76 16.95 8.27
C LYS A 39 -44.22 18.01 9.28
N VAL A 40 -43.80 17.85 10.53
CA VAL A 40 -43.98 18.84 11.60
C VAL A 40 -42.95 19.96 11.42
N ASN A 41 -43.41 21.20 11.38
CA ASN A 41 -42.61 22.42 11.23
C ASN A 41 -42.85 23.35 12.44
N ALA A 42 -41.87 24.21 12.73
CA ALA A 42 -41.97 25.16 13.84
C ALA A 42 -43.04 26.22 13.57
N LEU A 43 -43.66 26.75 14.63
CA LEU A 43 -44.58 27.88 14.53
C LEU A 43 -43.88 29.08 13.88
N GLY A 44 -44.59 29.78 12.99
CA GLY A 44 -44.05 30.92 12.23
C GLY A 44 -43.33 30.55 10.92
N SER A 45 -43.14 29.26 10.63
CA SER A 45 -42.62 28.81 9.32
C SER A 45 -43.60 29.20 8.20
N ARG A 46 -43.13 29.88 7.15
CA ARG A 46 -43.94 30.26 5.98
C ARG A 46 -44.11 29.11 4.97
N GLU A 47 -43.18 28.16 4.99
CA GLU A 47 -43.15 27.01 4.09
C GLU A 47 -42.61 25.76 4.81
N CYS A 48 -42.92 24.58 4.27
CA CYS A 48 -42.43 23.32 4.79
C CYS A 48 -40.94 23.14 4.49
N SER A 49 -40.15 22.80 5.51
CA SER A 49 -38.71 22.52 5.42
C SER A 49 -38.30 21.34 4.52
N VAL A 50 -39.26 20.57 4.00
CA VAL A 50 -39.00 19.36 3.20
C VAL A 50 -39.53 19.52 1.77
N CYS A 51 -40.76 20.01 1.62
CA CYS A 51 -41.43 20.07 0.31
C CYS A 51 -41.82 21.50 -0.11
N HIS A 52 -41.44 22.52 0.66
CA HIS A 52 -41.69 23.94 0.39
C HIS A 52 -43.17 24.33 0.19
N THR A 53 -44.10 23.45 0.56
CA THR A 53 -45.54 23.78 0.57
C THR A 53 -45.78 24.93 1.55
N LYS A 54 -46.50 25.97 1.11
CA LYS A 54 -46.84 27.13 1.93
C LYS A 54 -47.63 26.70 3.17
N LEU A 55 -47.26 27.26 4.32
CA LEU A 55 -47.90 26.97 5.60
C LEU A 55 -48.66 28.21 6.11
N SER A 56 -49.83 27.96 6.69
CA SER A 56 -50.73 28.97 7.28
C SER A 56 -51.17 28.54 8.67
N GLN A 57 -51.78 29.46 9.42
CA GLN A 57 -52.29 29.19 10.77
C GLN A 57 -53.33 28.06 10.82
N SER A 58 -54.04 27.79 9.72
CA SER A 58 -54.95 26.65 9.60
C SER A 58 -54.26 25.29 9.74
N ASN A 59 -52.93 25.24 9.54
CA ASN A 59 -52.14 24.01 9.63
C ASN A 59 -51.63 23.75 11.06
N HIS A 60 -52.09 24.53 12.05
CA HIS A 60 -51.76 24.30 13.44
C HIS A 60 -52.42 23.01 13.94
N GLN A 61 -51.60 22.09 14.44
CA GLN A 61 -52.06 20.85 15.03
C GLN A 61 -51.32 20.60 16.34
N LEU A 62 -52.04 20.02 17.31
CA LEU A 62 -51.44 19.45 18.51
C LEU A 62 -50.73 18.16 18.14
N VAL A 63 -49.41 18.14 18.35
CA VAL A 63 -48.59 16.96 18.07
C VAL A 63 -47.98 16.43 19.36
N SER A 64 -48.11 15.13 19.59
CA SER A 64 -47.47 14.46 20.72
C SER A 64 -45.95 14.38 20.49
N ARG A 65 -45.16 14.86 21.44
CA ARG A 65 -43.70 14.74 21.39
C ARG A 65 -43.32 13.38 21.98
N GLU A 66 -43.32 12.34 21.15
CA GLU A 66 -42.56 11.13 21.49
C GLU A 66 -41.08 11.44 21.39
N ILE A 67 -40.47 11.85 22.51
CA ILE A 67 -39.03 11.86 22.64
C ILE A 67 -38.62 10.39 22.77
N THR A 68 -38.29 9.72 21.67
CA THR A 68 -37.59 8.44 21.77
C THR A 68 -36.28 8.71 22.50
N PRO A 69 -36.05 8.13 23.70
CA PRO A 69 -34.79 8.35 24.40
C PRO A 69 -33.67 7.85 23.49
N ARG A 70 -32.68 8.71 23.22
CA ARG A 70 -31.47 8.33 22.48
C ARG A 70 -30.79 7.23 23.29
N LYS A 71 -30.98 5.97 22.87
CA LYS A 71 -30.46 4.78 23.54
C LYS A 71 -28.93 4.85 23.53
N ASN A 72 -28.35 5.28 24.64
CA ASN A 72 -26.90 5.39 24.84
C ASN A 72 -26.28 3.99 24.85
N ASN A 73 -25.80 3.57 23.70
CA ASN A 73 -25.30 2.23 23.45
C ASN A 73 -23.76 2.20 23.52
N LYS A 74 -23.19 2.63 24.65
CA LYS A 74 -21.74 2.59 24.92
C LYS A 74 -21.08 1.24 24.63
N ARG A 75 -21.81 0.12 24.75
CA ARG A 75 -21.33 -1.21 24.36
C ARG A 75 -20.90 -1.30 22.89
N TRP A 76 -21.60 -0.64 21.98
CA TRP A 76 -21.24 -0.63 20.55
C TRP A 76 -19.99 0.21 20.28
N GLU A 77 -19.77 1.25 21.08
CA GLU A 77 -18.56 2.08 21.02
C GLU A 77 -17.32 1.26 21.41
N TYR A 78 -17.40 0.46 22.49
CA TYR A 78 -16.32 -0.46 22.88
C TYR A 78 -16.08 -1.56 21.83
N ILE A 79 -17.13 -2.14 21.25
CA ILE A 79 -16.99 -3.17 20.21
C ILE A 79 -16.28 -2.60 18.97
N ALA A 80 -16.62 -1.38 18.57
CA ALA A 80 -15.96 -0.69 17.46
C ALA A 80 -14.46 -0.44 17.73
N LEU A 81 -14.11 -0.01 18.95
CA LEU A 81 -12.72 0.22 19.35
C LEU A 81 -11.88 -1.07 19.35
N ILE A 82 -12.44 -2.18 19.85
CA ILE A 82 -11.76 -3.48 19.85
C ILE A 82 -11.55 -3.98 18.41
N ALA A 83 -12.57 -3.89 17.56
CA ALA A 83 -12.47 -4.29 16.15
C ALA A 83 -11.43 -3.46 15.37
N PHE A 84 -11.35 -2.15 15.65
CA PHE A 84 -10.35 -1.26 15.05
C PHE A 84 -8.93 -1.63 15.50
N GLY A 85 -8.73 -1.89 16.79
CA GLY A 85 -7.45 -2.37 17.33
C GLY A 85 -7.00 -3.69 16.71
N LEU A 86 -7.91 -4.66 16.57
CA LEU A 86 -7.63 -5.94 15.90
C LEU A 86 -7.30 -5.77 14.41
N SER A 87 -7.98 -4.86 13.70
CA SER A 87 -7.63 -4.55 12.31
C SER A 87 -6.24 -3.94 12.19
N ILE A 88 -5.85 -3.00 13.05
CA ILE A 88 -4.50 -2.43 13.05
C ILE A 88 -3.46 -3.51 13.35
N ALA A 89 -3.69 -4.35 14.36
CA ALA A 89 -2.79 -5.46 14.70
C ALA A 89 -2.66 -6.46 13.54
N LEU A 90 -3.75 -6.76 12.83
CA LEU A 90 -3.74 -7.62 11.65
C LEU A 90 -3.01 -6.95 10.48
N PHE A 91 -3.25 -5.67 10.20
CA PHE A 91 -2.56 -4.92 9.15
C PHE A 91 -1.07 -4.78 9.43
N THR A 92 -0.66 -4.58 10.67
CA THR A 92 0.75 -4.54 11.07
C THR A 92 1.39 -5.93 11.06
N TYR A 93 0.67 -6.99 11.41
CA TYR A 93 1.12 -8.38 11.30
C TYR A 93 1.29 -8.81 9.84
N LEU A 94 0.27 -8.59 9.01
CA LEU A 94 0.29 -8.88 7.57
C LEU A 94 1.28 -7.97 6.84
N GLY A 95 1.29 -6.68 7.19
CA GLY A 95 2.23 -5.68 6.71
C GLY A 95 3.67 -6.06 7.07
N GLY A 96 3.95 -6.44 8.32
CA GLY A 96 5.27 -6.90 8.76
C GLY A 96 5.71 -8.23 8.15
N ARG A 97 4.77 -9.09 7.73
CA ARG A 97 5.09 -10.27 6.89
C ARG A 97 5.42 -9.86 5.45
N TYR A 98 4.77 -8.83 4.92
CA TYR A 98 4.98 -8.32 3.56
C TYR A 98 6.19 -7.38 3.42
N THR A 99 6.54 -6.60 4.44
CA THR A 99 7.59 -5.57 4.42
C THR A 99 8.92 -6.05 5.01
N ARG A 100 9.07 -7.36 5.26
CA ARG A 100 10.36 -8.01 5.58
C ARG A 100 11.35 -8.05 4.41
N SER A 101 11.23 -7.14 3.45
CA SER A 101 12.33 -6.74 2.58
C SER A 101 12.77 -5.34 2.97
N THR A 102 13.67 -5.26 3.94
CA THR A 102 14.50 -4.08 4.15
C THR A 102 15.41 -3.92 2.93
N PHE A 103 14.84 -3.35 1.87
CA PHE A 103 15.55 -2.98 0.68
C PHE A 103 16.49 -1.83 1.03
N ILE A 104 17.80 -2.11 1.06
CA ILE A 104 18.83 -1.12 1.34
C ILE A 104 19.27 -0.52 -0.01
N PRO A 105 18.89 0.73 -0.33
CA PRO A 105 19.32 1.37 -1.57
C PRO A 105 20.84 1.51 -1.64
N GLY A 106 21.44 1.23 -2.80
CA GLY A 106 22.89 1.37 -3.02
C GLY A 106 23.73 0.14 -2.68
N LYS A 107 23.10 -1.02 -2.41
CA LYS A 107 23.80 -2.30 -2.20
C LYS A 107 24.58 -2.70 -3.46
N ILE A 108 25.82 -3.14 -3.29
CA ILE A 108 26.62 -3.72 -4.36
C ILE A 108 26.51 -5.24 -4.30
N GLU A 109 26.28 -5.87 -5.43
CA GLU A 109 26.19 -7.32 -5.56
C GLU A 109 27.15 -7.82 -6.63
N ALA A 110 27.69 -9.02 -6.42
CA ALA A 110 28.54 -9.70 -7.38
C ALA A 110 27.73 -10.80 -8.08
N LEU A 111 27.95 -10.96 -9.38
CA LEU A 111 27.22 -11.90 -10.24
C LEU A 111 28.20 -12.82 -10.96
N GLU A 112 27.84 -14.10 -11.07
CA GLU A 112 28.50 -15.09 -11.94
C GLU A 112 27.55 -15.52 -13.05
N PHE A 113 27.99 -15.36 -14.29
CA PHE A 113 27.30 -15.82 -15.49
C PHE A 113 28.00 -17.05 -16.03
N LYS A 114 27.35 -18.22 -15.98
CA LYS A 114 27.84 -19.47 -16.58
C LYS A 114 27.17 -19.69 -17.91
N TYR A 115 27.96 -19.74 -18.98
CA TYR A 115 27.48 -19.92 -20.35
C TYR A 115 27.60 -21.38 -20.77
N TYR A 116 26.55 -21.89 -21.41
CA TYR A 116 26.46 -23.26 -21.86
C TYR A 116 26.20 -23.31 -23.36
N ASP A 117 26.75 -24.34 -24.00
CA ASP A 117 26.43 -24.68 -25.39
C ASP A 117 25.05 -25.36 -25.48
N GLU A 118 24.66 -25.74 -26.70
CA GLU A 118 23.42 -26.49 -26.98
C GLU A 118 23.41 -27.87 -26.31
N CYS A 119 24.58 -28.47 -26.10
CA CYS A 119 24.75 -29.76 -25.43
C CYS A 119 24.83 -29.63 -23.90
N HIS A 120 24.62 -28.44 -23.34
CA HIS A 120 24.73 -28.14 -21.91
C HIS A 120 26.14 -28.29 -21.29
N HIS A 121 27.21 -28.25 -22.09
CA HIS A 121 28.57 -28.13 -21.57
C HIS A 121 28.88 -26.70 -21.18
N LEU A 122 29.57 -26.54 -20.05
CA LEU A 122 30.02 -25.22 -19.58
C LEU A 122 31.15 -24.71 -20.48
N ILE A 123 30.90 -23.60 -21.17
CA ILE A 123 31.89 -22.97 -22.05
C ILE A 123 32.80 -22.05 -21.26
N ARG A 124 32.21 -21.20 -20.40
CA ARG A 124 32.94 -20.18 -19.61
C ARG A 124 32.07 -19.61 -18.50
N SER A 125 32.74 -18.98 -17.52
CA SER A 125 32.14 -18.12 -16.52
C SER A 125 32.60 -16.67 -16.72
N ASP A 126 31.69 -15.70 -16.66
CA ASP A 126 32.03 -14.28 -16.56
C ASP A 126 31.54 -13.72 -15.22
N TYR A 127 32.32 -12.81 -14.64
CA TYR A 127 32.04 -12.22 -13.34
C TYR A 127 31.79 -10.72 -13.46
N TYR A 128 30.75 -10.25 -12.78
CA TYR A 128 30.34 -8.84 -12.81
C TYR A 128 30.04 -8.34 -11.42
N VAL A 129 30.13 -7.02 -11.24
CA VAL A 129 29.67 -6.32 -10.05
C VAL A 129 28.64 -5.29 -10.47
N VAL A 130 27.48 -5.31 -9.81
CA VAL A 130 26.37 -4.39 -10.07
C VAL A 130 26.08 -3.60 -8.81
N ARG A 131 25.77 -2.31 -8.99
CA ARG A 131 25.23 -1.48 -7.91
C ARG A 131 23.72 -1.45 -8.06
N SER A 132 23.02 -2.05 -7.11
CA SER A 132 21.57 -1.92 -7.00
C SER A 132 21.23 -0.46 -6.72
N THR A 133 20.52 0.13 -7.65
CA THR A 133 19.94 1.46 -7.50
C THR A 133 18.60 1.30 -6.80
N GLY A 134 18.26 2.26 -5.95
CA GLY A 134 17.15 2.15 -5.00
C GLY A 134 15.74 2.05 -5.60
N ASN A 135 15.58 1.75 -6.89
CA ASN A 135 14.32 1.83 -7.60
C ASN A 135 14.02 0.51 -8.35
N LEU A 136 12.96 -0.19 -7.92
CA LEU A 136 12.45 -1.43 -8.52
C LEU A 136 11.98 -1.24 -9.99
N SER A 137 11.74 0.00 -10.42
CA SER A 137 11.35 0.34 -11.80
C SER A 137 12.53 0.65 -12.73
N GLN A 138 13.77 0.67 -12.21
CA GLN A 138 14.92 0.95 -13.06
C GLN A 138 15.13 -0.18 -14.06
N THR A 139 15.09 0.16 -15.34
CA THR A 139 15.30 -0.79 -16.43
C THR A 139 16.76 -0.83 -16.89
N ARG A 140 17.61 0.10 -16.44
CA ARG A 140 18.97 0.26 -16.95
C ARG A 140 20.00 0.29 -15.83
N PHE A 141 20.89 -0.70 -15.77
CA PHE A 141 21.91 -0.86 -14.73
C PHE A 141 23.31 -0.69 -15.30
N LYS A 142 24.20 -0.05 -14.54
CA LYS A 142 25.65 -0.07 -14.80
C LYS A 142 26.25 -1.27 -14.09
N VAL A 143 27.03 -2.04 -14.83
CA VAL A 143 27.72 -3.23 -14.32
C VAL A 143 29.20 -3.18 -14.65
N ALA A 144 30.04 -3.42 -13.66
CA ALA A 144 31.48 -3.53 -13.85
C ALA A 144 31.84 -4.96 -14.22
N TYR A 145 32.57 -5.17 -15.32
CA TYR A 145 33.10 -6.49 -15.67
C TYR A 145 34.38 -6.76 -14.89
N ILE A 146 34.43 -7.88 -14.17
CA ILE A 146 35.56 -8.21 -13.30
C ILE A 146 36.56 -9.14 -13.97
N GLY A 147 36.07 -10.05 -14.82
CA GLY A 147 36.95 -10.98 -15.53
C GLY A 147 36.28 -12.29 -15.88
N ARG A 148 37.05 -13.16 -16.53
CA ARG A 148 36.59 -14.47 -17.03
C ARG A 148 37.18 -15.60 -16.22
N ASN A 149 36.43 -16.67 -16.01
CA ASN A 149 36.89 -17.92 -15.39
C ASN A 149 37.67 -17.67 -14.08
N SER A 150 38.87 -18.24 -13.95
CA SER A 150 39.70 -18.11 -12.76
C SER A 150 40.08 -16.67 -12.43
N GLU A 151 40.32 -15.82 -13.43
CA GLU A 151 40.69 -14.41 -13.23
C GLU A 151 39.59 -13.66 -12.45
N GLY A 152 38.35 -13.70 -12.94
CA GLY A 152 37.22 -13.05 -12.27
C GLY A 152 36.87 -13.72 -10.94
N LYS A 153 36.92 -15.07 -10.90
CA LYS A 153 36.63 -15.84 -9.68
C LYS A 153 37.59 -15.49 -8.55
N ASN A 154 38.88 -15.39 -8.84
CA ASN A 154 39.92 -15.13 -7.84
C ASN A 154 39.77 -13.72 -7.25
N GLN A 155 39.40 -12.73 -8.07
CA GLN A 155 39.14 -11.36 -7.59
C GLN A 155 37.94 -11.28 -6.63
N LEU A 156 36.97 -12.20 -6.73
CA LEU A 156 35.76 -12.21 -5.90
C LEU A 156 35.77 -13.26 -4.77
N ARG A 157 36.69 -14.24 -4.79
CA ARG A 157 36.70 -15.40 -3.87
C ARG A 157 36.69 -15.03 -2.39
N LEU A 158 37.33 -13.92 -2.03
CA LEU A 158 37.47 -13.43 -0.65
C LEU A 158 37.25 -11.91 -0.57
N ALA A 159 36.50 -11.34 -1.52
CA ALA A 159 36.35 -9.90 -1.58
C ALA A 159 35.43 -9.39 -0.47
N THR A 160 35.90 -8.37 0.27
CA THR A 160 35.09 -7.58 1.22
C THR A 160 34.23 -6.58 0.46
N THR A 161 33.20 -6.00 1.10
CA THR A 161 32.41 -4.93 0.46
C THR A 161 33.29 -3.75 0.01
N LYS A 162 34.36 -3.42 0.75
CA LYS A 162 35.32 -2.38 0.35
C LYS A 162 36.06 -2.75 -0.93
N SER A 163 36.56 -3.99 -1.02
CA SER A 163 37.26 -4.49 -2.22
C SER A 163 36.32 -4.56 -3.42
N VAL A 164 35.07 -5.01 -3.25
CA VAL A 164 34.08 -5.06 -4.33
C VAL A 164 33.68 -3.66 -4.79
N LYS A 165 33.51 -2.69 -3.87
CA LYS A 165 33.31 -1.27 -4.21
C LYS A 165 34.47 -0.70 -5.03
N ARG A 166 35.70 -1.10 -4.70
CA ARG A 166 36.90 -0.70 -5.45
C ARG A 166 36.89 -1.30 -6.85
N LEU A 167 36.68 -2.62 -6.95
CA LEU A 167 36.56 -3.34 -8.23
C LEU A 167 35.48 -2.74 -9.12
N TYR A 168 34.31 -2.39 -8.56
CA TYR A 168 33.26 -1.70 -9.30
C TYR A 168 33.76 -0.39 -9.92
N ARG A 169 34.45 0.45 -9.16
CA ARG A 169 34.93 1.76 -9.63
C ARG A 169 36.06 1.67 -10.66
N GLU A 170 36.97 0.72 -10.47
CA GLU A 170 38.20 0.61 -11.27
C GLU A 170 37.99 -0.15 -12.59
N ASN A 171 36.94 -0.97 -12.69
CA ASN A 171 36.69 -1.76 -13.88
C ASN A 171 35.77 -1.07 -14.89
N LYS A 172 35.89 -1.50 -16.15
CA LYS A 172 35.05 -1.01 -17.25
C LYS A 172 33.59 -1.36 -17.01
N HIS A 173 32.73 -0.35 -17.14
CA HIS A 173 31.30 -0.51 -16.98
C HIS A 173 30.59 -0.78 -18.31
N TYR A 174 29.65 -1.71 -18.25
CA TYR A 174 28.70 -2.01 -19.31
C TYR A 174 27.28 -1.72 -18.84
N ILE A 175 26.34 -1.74 -19.77
CA ILE A 175 24.94 -1.47 -19.51
C ILE A 175 24.17 -2.77 -19.59
N TYR A 176 23.38 -3.05 -18.55
CA TYR A 176 22.30 -4.03 -18.59
C TYR A 176 20.99 -3.27 -18.75
N ASP A 177 20.28 -3.51 -19.84
CA ASP A 177 19.01 -2.85 -20.15
C ASP A 177 17.89 -3.89 -20.23
N THR A 178 16.85 -3.73 -19.43
CA THR A 178 15.67 -4.57 -19.44
C THR A 178 14.63 -3.96 -20.36
N LYS A 179 14.54 -4.49 -21.58
CA LYS A 179 13.54 -4.07 -22.57
C LYS A 179 12.59 -5.22 -22.85
N ASN A 180 11.28 -4.98 -22.75
CA ASN A 180 10.25 -5.98 -23.08
C ASN A 180 10.44 -7.34 -22.39
N GLN A 181 10.74 -7.34 -21.09
CA GLN A 181 11.07 -8.54 -20.27
C GLN A 181 12.41 -9.24 -20.58
N ASP A 182 13.11 -8.84 -21.64
CA ASP A 182 14.43 -9.35 -21.99
C ASP A 182 15.52 -8.46 -21.39
N MET A 183 16.71 -9.02 -21.20
CA MET A 183 17.88 -8.30 -20.71
C MET A 183 18.94 -8.19 -21.80
N ILE A 184 19.36 -6.98 -22.12
CA ILE A 184 20.41 -6.67 -23.09
C ILE A 184 21.68 -6.31 -22.31
N ILE A 185 22.75 -7.04 -22.54
CA ILE A 185 24.06 -6.73 -21.99
C ILE A 185 24.89 -6.06 -23.08
N SER A 186 25.42 -4.86 -22.83
CA SER A 186 26.20 -4.11 -23.83
C SER A 186 27.66 -4.54 -23.95
N GLY A 187 28.17 -5.46 -23.12
CA GLY A 187 29.50 -6.03 -23.30
C GLY A 187 29.93 -7.01 -22.19
N PRO A 188 31.11 -7.66 -22.32
CA PRO A 188 32.08 -7.60 -23.41
C PRO A 188 31.60 -8.20 -24.74
N HIS A 189 30.49 -8.94 -24.73
CA HIS A 189 29.74 -9.29 -25.94
C HIS A 189 28.32 -8.74 -25.83
N LYS A 190 27.80 -8.13 -26.90
CA LYS A 190 26.41 -7.71 -26.94
C LYS A 190 25.52 -8.94 -27.03
N VAL A 191 24.71 -9.19 -26.00
CA VAL A 191 23.85 -10.37 -25.92
C VAL A 191 22.46 -10.00 -25.45
N ILE A 192 21.46 -10.71 -25.96
CA ILE A 192 20.07 -10.61 -25.51
C ILE A 192 19.72 -11.88 -24.75
N ILE A 193 19.19 -11.71 -23.55
CA ILE A 193 18.87 -12.75 -22.59
C ILE A 193 17.37 -12.76 -22.41
N LYS A 194 16.69 -13.76 -22.98
CA LYS A 194 15.23 -13.85 -22.91
C LYS A 194 14.74 -14.07 -21.49
N GLY A 195 13.76 -13.28 -21.05
CA GLY A 195 13.20 -13.35 -19.69
C GLY A 195 14.13 -12.86 -18.58
N GLY A 196 15.26 -12.21 -18.93
CA GLY A 196 16.25 -11.72 -17.98
C GLY A 196 15.74 -10.61 -17.06
N ALA A 197 14.68 -9.86 -17.43
CA ALA A 197 14.14 -8.81 -16.57
C ALA A 197 13.46 -9.37 -15.31
N LYS A 198 12.79 -10.54 -15.41
CA LYS A 198 12.13 -11.20 -14.26
C LYS A 198 13.13 -11.60 -13.18
N MET A 199 14.37 -11.91 -13.57
CA MET A 199 15.47 -12.18 -12.63
C MET A 199 15.80 -10.95 -11.78
N ILE A 200 15.92 -9.78 -12.40
CA ILE A 200 16.29 -8.54 -11.71
C ILE A 200 15.15 -8.09 -10.79
N ALA A 201 13.91 -8.12 -11.28
CA ALA A 201 12.74 -7.64 -10.56
C ALA A 201 12.43 -8.43 -9.27
N THR A 202 12.87 -9.68 -9.15
CA THR A 202 12.43 -10.56 -8.05
C THR A 202 13.35 -10.60 -6.82
N LYS A 203 14.65 -10.25 -6.88
CA LYS A 203 15.59 -10.57 -5.78
C LYS A 203 16.80 -9.65 -5.52
N PHE A 204 16.92 -8.46 -6.10
CA PHE A 204 17.89 -7.48 -5.60
C PHE A 204 17.39 -6.88 -4.28
N GLY A 205 18.05 -7.18 -3.16
CA GLY A 205 17.79 -6.51 -1.88
C GLY A 205 17.22 -7.32 -0.71
N ASN A 206 17.44 -8.64 -0.61
CA ASN A 206 17.10 -9.34 0.64
C ASN A 206 18.06 -10.50 0.98
N SER A 207 19.02 -10.28 1.90
CA SER A 207 19.74 -11.38 2.55
C SER A 207 20.62 -10.94 3.73
N ASN A 208 20.32 -11.49 4.91
CA ASN A 208 21.29 -11.75 5.98
C ASN A 208 21.56 -13.27 6.02
N LYS A 209 22.80 -13.62 5.64
CA LYS A 209 23.57 -14.87 5.84
C LYS A 209 23.27 -16.18 5.06
N VAL A 210 24.40 -16.65 4.49
CA VAL A 210 25.03 -17.98 4.32
C VAL A 210 24.39 -19.03 3.38
N THR A 211 25.21 -19.49 2.39
CA THR A 211 25.02 -20.49 1.30
C THR A 211 24.33 -20.02 -0.01
N PRO A 212 24.69 -20.60 -1.19
CA PRO A 212 24.15 -20.18 -2.48
C PRO A 212 22.68 -20.55 -2.56
N ARG A 213 21.79 -19.56 -2.44
CA ARG A 213 20.40 -19.80 -2.02
C ARG A 213 19.38 -20.02 -3.14
N PHE A 214 19.75 -19.96 -4.42
CA PHE A 214 18.77 -20.00 -5.52
C PHE A 214 19.16 -20.94 -6.65
N LYS A 215 18.15 -21.64 -7.20
CA LYS A 215 18.26 -22.25 -8.54
C LYS A 215 18.73 -21.14 -9.48
N PRO A 216 19.80 -21.36 -10.27
CA PRO A 216 20.27 -20.35 -11.20
C PRO A 216 19.14 -19.93 -12.13
N TYR A 217 19.07 -18.64 -12.43
CA TYR A 217 18.18 -18.15 -13.46
C TYR A 217 18.68 -18.66 -14.80
N ARG A 218 17.89 -19.55 -15.41
CA ARG A 218 18.17 -20.09 -16.74
C ARG A 218 17.54 -19.16 -17.75
N CYS A 219 18.35 -18.68 -18.68
CA CYS A 219 17.88 -17.81 -19.74
C CYS A 219 18.42 -18.29 -21.08
N LYS A 220 17.62 -18.11 -22.13
CA LYS A 220 18.04 -18.36 -23.52
C LYS A 220 18.79 -17.15 -24.06
N MET A 221 19.90 -17.40 -24.73
CA MET A 221 20.74 -16.40 -25.35
C MET A 221 20.35 -16.20 -26.82
N ILE A 222 20.46 -14.97 -27.31
CA ILE A 222 20.35 -14.65 -28.75
C ILE A 222 21.55 -13.82 -29.17
N GLY A 223 22.08 -14.12 -30.37
CA GLY A 223 23.16 -13.36 -30.99
C GLY A 223 24.58 -13.85 -30.64
N ASN A 224 24.71 -14.98 -29.94
CA ASN A 224 26.01 -15.62 -29.68
C ASN A 224 26.05 -17.00 -30.35
N LYS A 225 26.96 -17.19 -31.33
CA LYS A 225 27.09 -18.46 -32.06
C LYS A 225 27.69 -19.61 -31.23
N ARG A 226 28.29 -19.32 -30.06
CA ARG A 226 28.99 -20.31 -29.25
C ARG A 226 28.22 -20.72 -28.00
N ALA A 227 27.28 -19.92 -27.52
CA ALA A 227 26.54 -20.19 -26.28
C ALA A 227 25.03 -20.03 -26.50
N ASP A 228 24.26 -21.08 -26.19
CA ASP A 228 22.80 -21.12 -26.33
C ASP A 228 22.08 -20.67 -25.05
N SER A 229 22.65 -20.95 -23.87
CA SER A 229 22.02 -20.62 -22.60
C SER A 229 22.97 -20.08 -21.56
N VAL A 230 22.41 -19.36 -20.59
CA VAL A 230 23.17 -18.78 -19.48
C VAL A 230 22.47 -19.08 -18.15
N LYS A 231 23.28 -19.39 -17.13
CA LYS A 231 22.87 -19.50 -15.73
C LYS A 231 23.50 -18.38 -14.93
N ILE A 232 22.69 -17.63 -14.22
CA ILE A 232 23.14 -16.44 -13.48
C ILE A 232 23.01 -16.72 -11.98
N TYR A 233 24.10 -16.47 -11.26
CA TYR A 233 24.22 -16.67 -9.82
C TYR A 233 24.56 -15.34 -9.13
N ILE A 234 23.90 -15.06 -8.01
CA ILE A 234 24.29 -13.97 -7.11
C ILE A 234 25.29 -14.52 -6.11
N LEU A 235 26.46 -13.88 -6.03
CA LEU A 235 27.55 -14.28 -5.15
C LEU A 235 27.45 -13.56 -3.81
N ASN A 236 27.76 -14.27 -2.72
CA ASN A 236 27.84 -13.68 -1.39
C ASN A 236 29.15 -12.89 -1.26
N ILE A 237 29.03 -11.63 -0.88
CA ILE A 237 30.17 -10.80 -0.46
C ILE A 237 30.24 -10.93 1.06
N VAL A 238 31.38 -11.36 1.60
CA VAL A 238 31.56 -11.53 3.04
C VAL A 238 31.99 -10.20 3.62
N ASP A 239 31.09 -9.54 4.34
CA ASP A 239 31.51 -8.58 5.36
C ASP A 239 31.76 -9.38 6.64
N LYS A 240 33.03 -9.49 7.04
CA LYS A 240 33.34 -9.78 8.44
C LYS A 240 32.80 -8.59 9.21
N ALA A 241 31.72 -8.82 9.97
CA ALA A 241 31.27 -7.91 11.01
C ALA A 241 32.36 -7.77 12.08
#